data_AF-A0A6P5D6T0-F1
#
_entry.id   AF-A0A6P5D6T0-F1
#
_cell.length_a   1.000
_cell.length_b   1.000
_cell.length_c   1.000
_cell.angle_alpha   90.00
_cell.angle_beta   90.00
_cell.angle_gamma   90.00
#
_symmetry.space_group_name_H-M   'P 1'
#
loop_
_entity.id
_entity.type
_entity.pdbx_description
1 polymer ?
#
loop_
_entity_poly.entity_id
_entity_poly.type
_entity_poly.pdbx_seq_one_letter_code
_entity_poly.pdbx_strand_id
1 'polypeptide(L)'
;MGEHLNPEFLKVNPAGKVPALRDGDFLLAKSCKYQTEAHRYPPELQAHTRVDECLAWQHTATQQPATNIHLCECLLPHFSQQPMDATQVEQLLGKLTPALGHLDRELLAARPFLASGQVSLEDLMAFMELMQPSPVGCNLFRDWPQLAAWWARVEAALGPELVQKAHRHVLQSQDPQEAQWDPQMAQKLAQLVKEQLR
;
A
#
# COMPACT_ATOMS: atom_id res chain seq x y z
N MET A 1 3.63 7.17 -17.19
CA MET A 1 3.44 7.80 -15.86
C MET A 1 2.93 9.23 -16.00
N GLY A 2 2.13 9.72 -15.05
CA GLY A 2 1.63 11.11 -15.05
C GLY A 2 0.24 11.32 -15.67
N GLU A 3 -0.42 10.27 -16.16
CA GLU A 3 -1.79 10.35 -16.69
C GLU A 3 -2.79 10.89 -15.65
N HIS A 4 -2.54 10.65 -14.37
CA HIS A 4 -3.32 11.21 -13.26
C HIS A 4 -3.26 12.74 -13.16
N LEU A 5 -2.37 13.41 -13.91
CA LEU A 5 -2.28 14.87 -13.99
C LEU A 5 -2.92 15.43 -15.26
N ASN A 6 -3.42 14.57 -16.16
CA ASN A 6 -4.04 15.05 -17.38
C ASN A 6 -5.42 15.70 -17.09
N PRO A 7 -5.88 16.65 -17.92
CA PRO A 7 -7.13 17.36 -17.67
C PRO A 7 -8.36 16.45 -17.54
N GLU A 8 -8.40 15.33 -18.28
CA GLU A 8 -9.54 14.40 -18.22
C GLU A 8 -9.62 13.66 -16.89
N PHE A 9 -8.49 13.23 -16.32
CA PHE A 9 -8.43 12.60 -15.00
C PHE A 9 -8.73 13.62 -13.90
N LEU A 10 -8.22 14.86 -14.02
CA LEU A 10 -8.46 15.91 -13.05
C LEU A 10 -9.94 16.31 -12.95
N LYS A 11 -10.76 16.04 -13.98
CA LYS A 11 -12.23 16.16 -13.88
C LYS A 11 -12.82 15.12 -12.92
N VAL A 12 -12.22 13.94 -12.81
CA VAL A 12 -12.67 12.87 -11.90
C VAL A 12 -12.11 13.09 -10.49
N ASN A 13 -10.81 13.34 -10.38
CA ASN A 13 -10.15 13.65 -9.10
C ASN A 13 -9.24 14.88 -9.25
N PRO A 14 -9.69 16.06 -8.80
CA PRO A 14 -8.89 17.30 -8.88
C PRO A 14 -7.55 17.24 -8.13
N ALA A 15 -7.40 16.33 -7.17
CA ALA A 15 -6.13 16.13 -6.46
C ALA A 15 -5.07 15.40 -7.31
N GLY A 16 -5.46 14.85 -8.47
CA GLY A 16 -4.56 14.08 -9.34
C GLY A 16 -4.01 12.83 -8.65
N LYS A 17 -4.80 12.18 -7.80
CA LYS A 17 -4.38 10.96 -7.07
C LYS A 17 -5.21 9.76 -7.50
N VAL A 18 -4.58 8.58 -7.48
CA VAL A 18 -5.24 7.29 -7.66
C VAL A 18 -5.32 6.56 -6.31
N PRO A 19 -6.32 5.66 -6.10
CA PRO A 19 -7.41 5.32 -7.02
C PRO A 19 -8.52 6.39 -7.06
N ALA A 20 -9.22 6.51 -8.20
CA ALA A 20 -10.41 7.33 -8.36
C ALA A 20 -11.47 6.56 -9.16
N LEU A 21 -12.75 6.85 -8.92
CA LEU A 21 -13.88 6.16 -9.52
C LEU A 21 -14.87 7.14 -10.15
N ARG A 22 -15.43 6.74 -11.29
CA ARG A 22 -16.57 7.36 -11.95
C ARG A 22 -17.65 6.31 -12.19
N ASP A 23 -18.82 6.51 -11.61
CA ASP A 23 -20.02 5.72 -11.86
C ASP A 23 -21.13 6.65 -12.39
N GLY A 24 -21.27 6.72 -13.71
CA GLY A 24 -22.07 7.74 -14.39
C GLY A 24 -21.57 9.16 -14.08
N ASP A 25 -22.40 9.92 -13.38
CA ASP A 25 -22.11 11.29 -12.91
C ASP A 25 -21.52 11.33 -11.50
N PHE A 26 -21.49 10.19 -10.78
CA PHE A 26 -20.90 10.11 -9.45
C PHE A 26 -19.37 9.95 -9.53
N LEU A 27 -18.64 10.87 -8.91
CA LEU A 27 -17.18 10.91 -8.91
C LEU A 27 -16.63 10.76 -7.49
N LEU A 28 -15.64 9.89 -7.31
CA LEU A 28 -15.08 9.59 -5.98
C LEU A 28 -13.55 9.43 -6.01
N ALA A 29 -12.85 10.24 -5.23
CA ALA A 29 -11.38 10.29 -5.15
C ALA A 29 -10.72 9.24 -4.22
N LYS A 30 -11.51 8.55 -3.39
CA LYS A 30 -11.05 7.45 -2.52
C LYS A 30 -12.03 6.29 -2.64
N SER A 31 -11.90 5.53 -3.72
CA SER A 31 -12.92 4.57 -4.15
C SER A 31 -12.96 3.25 -3.38
N CYS A 32 -12.07 3.01 -2.43
CA CYS A 32 -11.88 1.70 -1.81
C CYS A 32 -13.11 1.14 -1.06
N LYS A 33 -14.05 1.99 -0.64
CA LYS A 33 -15.31 1.58 0.03
C LYS A 33 -16.50 1.44 -0.92
N TYR A 34 -16.37 1.92 -2.16
CA TYR A 34 -17.49 1.97 -3.09
C TYR A 34 -17.84 0.56 -3.58
N GLN A 35 -19.12 0.19 -3.53
CA GLN A 35 -19.62 -1.14 -3.93
C GLN A 35 -18.89 -2.32 -3.26
N THR A 36 -18.37 -2.12 -2.03
CA THR A 36 -17.76 -3.21 -1.27
C THR A 36 -18.82 -4.19 -0.79
N GLU A 37 -18.55 -5.49 -0.94
CA GLU A 37 -19.46 -6.56 -0.52
C GLU A 37 -19.71 -6.52 1.00
N ALA A 38 -20.95 -6.79 1.41
CA ALA A 38 -21.37 -6.66 2.81
C ALA A 38 -20.56 -7.51 3.79
N HIS A 39 -20.00 -8.65 3.39
CA HIS A 39 -19.14 -9.43 4.29
C HIS A 39 -17.78 -8.78 4.52
N ARG A 40 -17.29 -7.94 3.59
CA ARG A 40 -16.01 -7.21 3.71
C ARG A 40 -16.15 -5.86 4.39
N TYR A 41 -17.33 -5.23 4.27
CA TYR A 41 -17.70 -4.01 4.97
C TYR A 41 -19.12 -4.17 5.53
N PRO A 42 -19.27 -4.81 6.71
CA PRO A 42 -20.58 -5.12 7.30
C PRO A 42 -21.43 -3.88 7.53
N PRO A 43 -22.76 -3.93 7.36
CA PRO A 43 -23.62 -2.79 7.68
C PRO A 43 -23.84 -2.60 9.19
N GLU A 44 -23.65 -3.67 9.98
CA GLU A 44 -23.84 -3.67 11.44
C GLU A 44 -22.91 -2.66 12.12
N LEU A 45 -23.47 -1.80 12.97
CA LEU A 45 -22.80 -0.61 13.52
C LEU A 45 -21.44 -0.93 14.15
N GLN A 46 -21.40 -1.91 15.04
CA GLN A 46 -20.17 -2.26 15.76
C GLN A 46 -19.11 -2.88 14.82
N ALA A 47 -19.55 -3.68 13.85
CA ALA A 47 -18.64 -4.33 12.91
C ALA A 47 -18.06 -3.32 11.91
N HIS A 48 -18.88 -2.41 11.36
CA HIS A 48 -18.39 -1.36 10.48
C HIS A 48 -17.46 -0.40 11.20
N THR A 49 -17.76 -0.08 12.47
CA THR A 49 -16.97 0.88 13.25
C THR A 49 -15.56 0.35 13.49
N ARG A 50 -15.43 -0.98 13.71
CA ARG A 50 -14.11 -1.62 13.82
C ARG A 50 -13.32 -1.55 12.52
N VAL A 51 -13.97 -1.77 11.38
CA VAL A 51 -13.31 -1.63 10.07
C VAL A 51 -12.87 -0.17 9.85
N ASP A 52 -13.71 0.80 10.21
CA ASP A 52 -13.39 2.23 10.09
C ASP A 52 -12.26 2.66 11.01
N GLU A 53 -12.23 2.17 12.25
CA GLU A 53 -11.15 2.39 13.22
C GLU A 53 -9.81 1.90 12.66
N CYS A 54 -9.78 0.66 12.16
CA CYS A 54 -8.57 0.10 11.56
C CYS A 54 -8.13 0.89 10.31
N LEU A 55 -9.07 1.20 9.40
CA LEU A 55 -8.78 1.98 8.18
C LEU A 55 -8.23 3.37 8.48
N ALA A 56 -8.70 4.01 9.55
CA ALA A 56 -8.20 5.31 9.98
C ALA A 56 -6.78 5.20 10.57
N TRP A 57 -6.54 4.16 11.38
CA TRP A 57 -5.23 3.91 11.99
C TRP A 57 -4.16 3.52 10.97
N GLN A 58 -4.48 2.62 10.02
CA GLN A 58 -3.51 2.08 9.07
C GLN A 58 -2.91 3.15 8.14
N HIS A 59 -3.66 4.20 7.80
CA HIS A 59 -3.17 5.27 6.92
C HIS A 59 -1.86 5.91 7.43
N THR A 60 -1.71 6.10 8.74
CA THR A 60 -0.51 6.68 9.34
C THR A 60 0.43 5.63 9.94
N ALA A 61 -0.12 4.53 10.45
CA ALA A 61 0.67 3.50 11.13
C ALA A 61 1.39 2.55 10.17
N THR A 62 0.76 2.19 9.04
CA THR A 62 1.30 1.20 8.08
C THR A 62 1.49 1.79 6.70
N GLN A 63 0.44 2.38 6.12
CA GLN A 63 0.42 2.82 4.73
C GLN A 63 1.54 3.79 4.41
N GLN A 64 1.60 4.90 5.14
CA GLN A 64 2.59 5.95 4.93
C GLN A 64 4.03 5.43 5.12
N PRO A 65 4.41 4.77 6.24
CA PRO A 65 5.77 4.27 6.40
C PRO A 65 6.13 3.17 5.38
N ALA A 66 5.22 2.24 5.04
CA ALA A 66 5.46 1.22 4.01
C ALA A 66 5.67 1.85 2.62
N THR A 67 4.85 2.85 2.26
CA THR A 67 4.99 3.61 1.02
C THR A 67 6.33 4.35 0.98
N ASN A 68 6.75 4.95 2.10
CA ASN A 68 8.03 5.65 2.18
C ASN A 68 9.22 4.70 2.02
N ILE A 69 9.16 3.48 2.58
CA ILE A 69 10.18 2.45 2.34
C ILE A 69 10.24 2.08 0.86
N HIS A 70 9.09 1.83 0.22
CA HIS A 70 9.05 1.52 -1.21
C HIS A 70 9.57 2.66 -2.09
N LEU A 71 9.19 3.90 -1.79
CA LEU A 71 9.68 5.09 -2.49
C LEU A 71 11.20 5.25 -2.35
N CYS A 72 11.71 5.02 -1.13
CA CYS A 72 13.12 5.09 -0.81
C CYS A 72 13.92 3.99 -1.51
N GLU A 73 13.50 2.73 -1.40
CA GLU A 73 14.29 1.58 -1.85
C GLU A 73 14.11 1.25 -3.35
N CYS A 74 12.97 1.59 -3.93
CA CYS A 74 12.67 1.25 -5.33
C CYS A 74 12.72 2.47 -6.24
N LEU A 75 11.87 3.47 -5.98
CA LEU A 75 11.64 4.56 -6.95
C LEU A 75 12.77 5.59 -6.95
N LEU A 76 13.31 5.96 -5.79
CA LEU A 76 14.37 6.95 -5.71
C LEU A 76 15.68 6.48 -6.37
N PRO A 77 16.18 5.25 -6.13
CA PRO A 77 17.32 4.69 -6.87
C PRO A 77 17.06 4.61 -8.37
N HIS A 78 15.84 4.21 -8.76
CA HIS A 78 15.46 4.13 -10.17
C HIS A 78 15.57 5.50 -10.87
N PHE A 79 15.07 6.58 -10.26
CA PHE A 79 15.12 7.91 -10.87
C PHE A 79 16.47 8.64 -10.71
N SER A 80 17.14 8.46 -9.57
CA SER A 80 18.39 9.17 -9.28
C SER A 80 19.65 8.45 -9.75
N GLN A 81 19.55 7.15 -10.07
CA GLN A 81 20.68 6.27 -10.38
C GLN A 81 21.74 6.27 -9.27
N GLN A 82 21.33 6.48 -8.02
CA GLN A 82 22.17 6.47 -6.84
C GLN A 82 21.66 5.43 -5.83
N PRO A 83 22.55 4.65 -5.21
CA PRO A 83 22.15 3.75 -4.13
C PRO A 83 21.68 4.55 -2.91
N MET A 84 20.73 4.00 -2.16
CA MET A 84 20.28 4.60 -0.91
C MET A 84 21.27 4.38 0.22
N ASP A 85 21.22 5.29 1.19
CA ASP A 85 21.89 5.17 2.48
C ASP A 85 21.12 4.19 3.36
N ALA A 86 21.77 3.09 3.74
CA ALA A 86 21.21 2.07 4.62
C ALA A 86 20.65 2.64 5.93
N THR A 87 21.24 3.72 6.44
CA THR A 87 20.79 4.40 7.66
C THR A 87 19.38 4.97 7.50
N GLN A 88 19.06 5.54 6.33
CA GLN A 88 17.72 6.08 6.06
C GLN A 88 16.67 4.97 5.97
N VAL A 89 17.04 3.83 5.37
CA VAL A 89 16.17 2.65 5.27
C VAL A 89 15.85 2.10 6.65
N GLU A 90 16.87 1.95 7.51
CA GLU A 90 16.70 1.52 8.89
C GLU A 90 15.81 2.47 9.69
N GLN A 91 15.95 3.79 9.50
CA GLN A 91 15.07 4.78 10.14
C GLN A 91 13.61 4.64 9.69
N LEU A 92 13.37 4.43 8.40
CA LEU A 92 12.02 4.22 7.87
C LEU A 92 11.40 2.91 8.37
N LEU A 93 12.19 1.82 8.41
CA LEU A 93 11.77 0.55 9.01
C LEU A 93 11.48 0.69 10.50
N GLY A 94 12.28 1.48 11.22
CA GLY A 94 12.04 1.82 12.62
C GLY A 94 10.70 2.54 12.86
N LYS A 95 10.22 3.32 11.88
CA LYS A 95 8.88 3.95 11.93
C LYS A 95 7.74 2.95 11.70
N LEU A 96 7.95 1.92 10.87
CA LEU A 96 6.96 0.88 10.59
C LEU A 96 6.90 -0.19 11.71
N THR A 97 8.03 -0.47 12.35
CA THR A 97 8.21 -1.54 13.35
C THR A 97 7.17 -1.54 14.48
N PRO A 98 6.82 -0.40 15.11
CA PRO A 98 5.78 -0.37 16.14
C PRO A 98 4.41 -0.84 15.64
N ALA A 99 4.04 -0.46 14.41
CA ALA A 99 2.78 -0.88 13.81
C ALA A 99 2.78 -2.40 13.53
N LEU A 100 3.88 -2.95 13.00
CA LEU A 100 4.02 -4.40 12.82
C LEU A 100 3.90 -5.14 14.16
N GLY A 101 4.49 -4.60 15.22
CA GLY A 101 4.38 -5.15 16.57
C GLY A 101 2.96 -5.15 17.12
N HIS A 102 2.21 -4.06 16.91
CA HIS A 102 0.80 -3.99 17.29
C HIS A 102 -0.06 -4.98 16.50
N LEU A 103 0.14 -5.05 15.18
CA LEU A 103 -0.56 -6.01 14.32
C LEU A 103 -0.30 -7.45 14.77
N ASP A 104 0.96 -7.82 14.96
CA ASP A 104 1.36 -9.20 15.26
C ASP A 104 0.97 -9.63 16.69
N ARG A 105 1.33 -8.82 17.70
CA ARG A 105 1.26 -9.23 19.10
C ARG A 105 -0.06 -8.94 19.77
N GLU A 106 -0.85 -8.01 19.23
CA GLU A 106 -2.12 -7.60 19.83
C GLU A 106 -3.30 -8.01 18.96
N LEU A 107 -3.37 -7.51 17.73
CA LEU A 107 -4.53 -7.77 16.86
C LEU A 107 -4.55 -9.23 16.38
N LEU A 108 -3.52 -9.67 15.69
CA LEU A 108 -3.49 -11.00 15.05
C LEU A 108 -3.24 -12.14 16.04
N ALA A 109 -2.72 -11.84 17.23
CA ALA A 109 -2.71 -12.79 18.34
C ALA A 109 -4.12 -13.09 18.88
N ALA A 110 -5.04 -12.13 18.80
CA ALA A 110 -6.39 -12.25 19.36
C ALA A 110 -7.45 -12.75 18.35
N ARG A 111 -7.19 -12.63 17.03
CA ARG A 111 -8.16 -12.91 15.97
C ARG A 111 -7.47 -13.26 14.65
N PRO A 112 -8.13 -14.00 13.75
CA PRO A 112 -7.51 -14.46 12.51
C PRO A 112 -7.29 -13.35 11.46
N PHE A 113 -8.08 -12.27 11.51
CA PHE A 113 -8.06 -11.12 10.58
C PHE A 113 -8.14 -9.80 11.35
N LEU A 114 -7.83 -8.67 10.72
CA LEU A 114 -7.60 -7.39 11.40
C LEU A 114 -8.86 -6.85 12.10
N ALA A 115 -9.98 -6.77 11.39
CA ALA A 115 -11.22 -6.22 11.94
C ALA A 115 -12.20 -7.28 12.47
N SER A 116 -12.17 -8.51 11.93
CA SER A 116 -13.23 -9.50 12.13
C SER A 116 -12.75 -10.96 12.14
N GLY A 117 -13.69 -11.91 12.18
CA GLY A 117 -13.40 -13.35 12.02
C GLY A 117 -13.21 -13.79 10.57
N GLN A 118 -13.44 -12.91 9.60
CA GLN A 118 -13.31 -13.14 8.16
C GLN A 118 -12.52 -11.99 7.50
N VAL A 119 -12.04 -12.21 6.27
CA VAL A 119 -11.37 -11.19 5.47
C VAL A 119 -12.30 -10.00 5.26
N SER A 120 -11.82 -8.83 5.63
CA SER A 120 -12.52 -7.54 5.51
C SER A 120 -11.77 -6.58 4.59
N LEU A 121 -12.37 -5.41 4.32
CA LEU A 121 -11.73 -4.35 3.54
C LEU A 121 -10.38 -3.93 4.14
N GLU A 122 -10.28 -3.91 5.46
CA GLU A 122 -9.03 -3.59 6.17
C GLU A 122 -7.92 -4.59 5.84
N ASP A 123 -8.24 -5.88 5.80
CA ASP A 123 -7.26 -6.91 5.46
C ASP A 123 -6.73 -6.72 4.04
N LEU A 124 -7.60 -6.32 3.10
CA LEU A 124 -7.19 -6.05 1.72
C LEU A 124 -6.29 -4.81 1.62
N MET A 125 -6.62 -3.76 2.36
CA MET A 125 -5.84 -2.52 2.37
C MET A 125 -4.45 -2.76 2.95
N ALA A 126 -4.36 -3.36 4.15
CA ALA A 126 -3.10 -3.69 4.78
C ALA A 126 -2.27 -4.67 3.94
N PHE A 127 -2.91 -5.65 3.29
CA PHE A 127 -2.23 -6.63 2.43
C PHE A 127 -1.55 -5.96 1.22
N MET A 128 -2.25 -5.05 0.54
CA MET A 128 -1.67 -4.29 -0.59
C MET A 128 -0.53 -3.36 -0.14
N GLU A 129 -0.65 -2.75 1.04
CA GLU A 129 0.33 -1.81 1.58
C GLU A 129 1.62 -2.52 2.01
N LEU A 130 1.49 -3.61 2.76
CA LEU A 130 2.63 -4.39 3.25
C LEU A 130 3.31 -5.21 2.16
N MET A 131 2.69 -5.36 0.97
CA MET A 131 3.35 -5.95 -0.19
C MET A 131 4.45 -5.05 -0.76
N GLN A 132 4.29 -3.72 -0.70
CA GLN A 132 5.13 -2.79 -1.46
C GLN A 132 6.64 -2.91 -1.15
N PRO A 133 7.07 -3.23 0.09
CA PRO A 133 8.49 -3.44 0.39
C PRO A 133 9.03 -4.84 0.01
N SER A 134 8.18 -5.80 -0.34
CA SER A 134 8.61 -7.18 -0.70
C SER A 134 9.54 -7.26 -1.93
N PRO A 135 9.27 -6.56 -3.06
CA PRO A 135 10.13 -6.61 -4.25
C PRO A 135 11.57 -6.14 -4.03
N VAL A 136 11.83 -5.31 -3.01
CA VAL A 136 13.16 -4.78 -2.69
C VAL A 136 13.94 -5.67 -1.72
N GLY A 137 13.49 -6.92 -1.50
CA GLY A 137 14.14 -7.87 -0.60
C GLY A 137 13.90 -7.61 0.89
N CYS A 138 13.08 -6.59 1.22
CA CYS A 138 12.67 -6.34 2.60
C CYS A 138 11.55 -7.32 2.98
N ASN A 139 11.93 -8.44 3.60
CA ASN A 139 10.96 -9.38 4.16
C ASN A 139 10.41 -8.85 5.49
N LEU A 140 9.35 -8.05 5.40
CA LEU A 140 8.66 -7.47 6.55
C LEU A 140 8.07 -8.52 7.50
N PHE A 141 7.93 -9.78 7.10
CA PHE A 141 7.21 -10.81 7.88
C PHE A 141 8.14 -11.71 8.70
N ARG A 142 9.46 -11.61 8.53
CA ARG A 142 10.44 -12.54 9.13
C ARG A 142 10.30 -12.65 10.65
N ASP A 143 10.10 -11.52 11.32
CA ASP A 143 10.12 -11.44 12.79
C ASP A 143 8.70 -11.39 13.41
N TRP A 144 7.66 -11.54 12.58
CA TRP A 144 6.26 -11.34 12.96
C TRP A 144 5.42 -12.56 12.55
N PRO A 145 5.41 -13.64 13.37
CA PRO A 145 4.83 -14.92 12.99
C PRO A 145 3.30 -14.87 12.81
N GLN A 146 2.58 -14.08 13.61
CA GLN A 146 1.14 -13.93 13.45
C GLN A 146 0.81 -13.13 12.19
N LEU A 147 1.62 -12.11 11.89
CA LEU A 147 1.51 -11.35 10.65
C LEU A 147 1.80 -12.23 9.42
N ALA A 148 2.84 -13.07 9.46
CA ALA A 148 3.14 -14.02 8.40
C ALA A 148 2.00 -15.03 8.20
N ALA A 149 1.42 -15.53 9.29
CA ALA A 149 0.29 -16.45 9.23
C ALA A 149 -0.99 -15.75 8.70
N TRP A 150 -1.23 -14.50 9.08
CA TRP A 150 -2.31 -13.67 8.55
C TRP A 150 -2.17 -13.45 7.05
N TRP A 151 -0.96 -13.10 6.60
CA TRP A 151 -0.65 -12.92 5.18
C TRP A 151 -1.06 -14.13 4.36
N ALA A 152 -0.64 -15.33 4.79
CA ALA A 152 -0.99 -16.59 4.13
C ALA A 152 -2.51 -16.84 4.12
N ARG A 153 -3.23 -16.49 5.20
CA ARG A 153 -4.69 -16.59 5.27
C ARG A 153 -5.37 -15.66 4.27
N VAL A 154 -4.91 -14.42 4.15
CA VAL A 154 -5.47 -13.44 3.19
C VAL A 154 -5.19 -13.85 1.75
N GLU A 155 -3.96 -14.28 1.45
CA GLU A 155 -3.59 -14.78 0.13
C GLU A 155 -4.43 -16.00 -0.28
N ALA A 156 -4.64 -16.96 0.63
CA ALA A 156 -5.49 -18.12 0.39
C ALA A 156 -6.95 -17.74 0.15
N ALA A 157 -7.48 -16.74 0.87
CA ALA A 157 -8.85 -16.27 0.71
C ALA A 157 -9.07 -15.50 -0.61
N LEU A 158 -8.05 -14.80 -1.11
CA LEU A 158 -8.08 -14.09 -2.39
C LEU A 158 -7.84 -15.02 -3.59
N GLY A 159 -7.06 -16.07 -3.39
CA GLY A 159 -6.60 -16.97 -4.43
C GLY A 159 -5.30 -16.49 -5.08
N PRO A 160 -4.34 -17.41 -5.33
CA PRO A 160 -3.00 -17.05 -5.78
C PRO A 160 -2.97 -16.36 -7.16
N GLU A 161 -3.89 -16.71 -8.06
CA GLU A 161 -3.98 -16.10 -9.39
C GLU A 161 -4.31 -14.60 -9.32
N LEU A 162 -5.26 -14.23 -8.46
CA LEU A 162 -5.65 -12.84 -8.26
C LEU A 162 -4.51 -12.04 -7.63
N VAL A 163 -3.87 -12.60 -6.59
CA VAL A 163 -2.73 -11.99 -5.89
C VAL A 163 -1.57 -11.77 -6.86
N GLN A 164 -1.21 -12.78 -7.67
CA GLN A 164 -0.16 -12.65 -8.67
C GLN A 164 -0.50 -11.61 -9.73
N LYS A 165 -1.74 -11.59 -10.23
CA LYS A 165 -2.19 -10.62 -11.23
C LYS A 165 -2.14 -9.20 -10.68
N ALA A 166 -2.62 -8.98 -9.46
CA ALA A 166 -2.67 -7.67 -8.82
C ALA A 166 -1.26 -7.12 -8.52
N HIS A 167 -0.34 -7.99 -8.10
CA HIS A 167 1.02 -7.59 -7.73
C HIS A 167 2.04 -7.62 -8.87
N ARG A 168 1.64 -8.04 -10.08
CA ARG A 168 2.54 -8.17 -11.23
C ARG A 168 3.40 -6.93 -11.45
N HIS A 169 2.80 -5.75 -11.51
CA HIS A 169 3.52 -4.50 -11.79
C HIS A 169 4.43 -4.05 -10.64
N VAL A 170 4.07 -4.37 -9.39
CA VAL A 170 4.88 -4.06 -8.21
C VAL A 170 6.08 -5.00 -8.12
N LEU A 171 5.89 -6.29 -8.46
CA LEU A 171 6.95 -7.31 -8.42
C LEU A 171 7.88 -7.26 -9.65
N GLN A 172 7.41 -6.72 -10.78
CA GLN A 172 8.16 -6.59 -12.03
C GLN A 172 8.64 -5.16 -12.27
N SER A 173 8.97 -4.38 -11.22
CA SER A 173 9.35 -2.96 -11.29
C SER A 173 10.66 -2.65 -12.06
N GLN A 174 11.10 -3.54 -12.93
CA GLN A 174 12.19 -3.37 -13.89
C GLN A 174 11.67 -3.70 -15.29
N ASP A 175 10.86 -2.81 -15.87
CA ASP A 175 10.58 -2.89 -17.31
C ASP A 175 11.74 -2.24 -18.08
N PRO A 176 12.47 -2.97 -18.94
CA PRO A 176 13.57 -2.42 -19.73
C PRO A 176 13.17 -1.25 -20.65
N GLN A 177 11.88 -1.07 -20.97
CA GLN A 177 11.42 0.10 -21.74
C GLN A 177 11.32 1.38 -20.90
N GLU A 178 11.27 1.28 -19.56
CA GLU A 178 11.41 2.42 -18.65
C GLU A 178 12.89 2.84 -18.50
N ALA A 179 13.84 2.28 -19.25
CA ALA A 179 15.26 2.63 -19.12
C ALA A 179 15.69 3.91 -19.87
N GLN A 180 14.78 4.63 -20.53
CA GLN A 180 15.08 5.84 -21.30
C GLN A 180 14.24 7.04 -20.84
N TRP A 181 14.41 7.46 -19.59
CA TRP A 181 13.81 8.70 -19.11
C TRP A 181 14.59 9.91 -19.60
N ASP A 182 13.87 10.98 -19.95
CA ASP A 182 14.46 12.31 -20.05
C ASP A 182 15.13 12.66 -18.70
N PRO A 183 16.43 13.01 -18.68
CA PRO A 183 17.15 13.36 -17.46
C PRO A 183 16.46 14.44 -16.61
N GLN A 184 15.81 15.43 -17.24
CA GLN A 184 15.10 16.48 -16.50
C GLN A 184 13.88 15.93 -15.77
N MET A 185 13.13 15.03 -16.40
CA MET A 185 11.98 14.37 -15.79
C MET A 185 12.41 13.46 -14.64
N ALA A 186 13.45 12.65 -14.83
CA ALA A 186 13.99 11.78 -13.79
C ALA A 186 14.45 12.59 -12.56
N GLN A 187 15.15 13.70 -12.77
CA GLN A 187 15.58 14.59 -11.69
C GLN A 187 14.38 15.21 -10.95
N LYS A 188 13.34 15.62 -11.67
CA LYS A 188 12.10 16.16 -11.06
C LYS A 188 11.38 15.11 -10.21
N LEU A 189 11.26 13.88 -10.70
CA LEU A 189 10.63 12.78 -9.96
C LEU A 189 11.44 12.41 -8.71
N ALA A 190 12.77 12.33 -8.82
CA ALA A 190 13.63 12.12 -7.66
C ALA A 190 13.47 13.22 -6.61
N GLN A 191 13.31 14.48 -7.02
CA GLN A 191 13.07 15.60 -6.10
C GLN A 191 11.71 15.50 -5.40
N LEU A 192 10.65 15.14 -6.13
CA LEU A 192 9.31 14.93 -5.55
C LEU A 192 9.30 13.79 -4.52
N VAL A 193 10.01 12.69 -4.81
CA VAL A 193 10.15 11.59 -3.85
C VAL A 193 10.89 12.06 -2.59
N LYS A 194 11.98 12.83 -2.74
CA LYS A 194 12.71 13.39 -1.59
C LYS A 194 11.86 14.35 -0.75
N GLU A 195 10.98 15.14 -1.36
CA GLU A 195 10.06 16.03 -0.66
C GLU A 195 9.02 15.27 0.14
N GLN A 196 8.53 14.13 -0.37
CA GLN A 196 7.59 13.27 0.35
C GLN A 196 8.23 12.52 1.52
N LEU A 197 9.54 12.28 1.48
CA LEU A 197 10.30 11.60 2.55
C LEU A 197 10.70 12.52 3.72
N ARG A 198 10.56 13.84 3.58
CA ARG A 198 10.84 14.84 4.63
C ARG A 198 9.72 14.92 5.65
#